data_AF-A0AAW5V649-F1
#
_entry.id   AF-A0AAW5V649-F1
#
_cell.length_a   1.000
_cell.length_b   1.000
_cell.length_c   1.000
_cell.angle_alpha   90.00
_cell.angle_beta   90.00
_cell.angle_gamma   90.00
#
_symmetry.space_group_name_H-M   'P 1'
#
loop_
_entity.id
_entity.type
_entity.pdbx_description
1 polymer ?
#
loop_
_entity_poly.entity_id
_entity_poly.type
_entity_poly.pdbx_seq_one_letter_code
_entity_poly.pdbx_strand_id
1 'polypeptide(L)'
;MYRIKRHYQVAEKQPWLIDLLVKLKPSYFAPCQGIEECKLALHNLGEDIKQQELSWKRGKFLLSYIRDITEKDDEIIISYKGGKPCVSFKIEESKA
;
A
#
# COMPACT_ATOMS: atom_id res chain seq x y z
N MET A 1 -19.24 3.84 -7.31
CA MET A 1 -18.65 3.29 -6.06
C MET A 1 -17.14 3.27 -6.23
N TYR A 2 -16.37 3.59 -5.20
CA TYR A 2 -14.90 3.63 -5.28
C TYR A 2 -14.28 2.48 -4.48
N ARG A 3 -13.02 2.13 -4.71
CA ARG A 3 -12.24 1.25 -3.83
C ARG A 3 -10.75 1.47 -4.01
N ILE A 4 -9.96 1.10 -3.01
CA ILE A 4 -8.50 1.05 -3.13
C ILE A 4 -8.12 -0.26 -3.81
N LYS A 5 -7.40 -0.19 -4.94
CA LYS A 5 -6.82 -1.34 -5.62
C LYS A 5 -5.31 -1.39 -5.46
N ARG A 6 -4.78 -2.62 -5.48
CA ARG A 6 -3.36 -2.91 -5.40
C ARG A 6 -2.83 -3.12 -6.82
N HIS A 7 -1.79 -2.39 -7.19
CA HIS A 7 -1.08 -2.54 -8.45
C HIS A 7 0.32 -3.03 -8.18
N TYR A 8 0.69 -4.18 -8.73
CA TYR A 8 2.02 -4.75 -8.55
C TYR A 8 2.86 -4.45 -9.79
N GLN A 9 3.95 -3.68 -9.62
CA GLN A 9 4.89 -3.35 -10.70
C GLN A 9 6.13 -4.27 -10.71
N VAL A 10 6.09 -5.35 -9.93
CA VAL A 10 7.11 -6.41 -9.87
C VAL A 10 6.54 -7.72 -10.37
N ALA A 11 7.33 -8.47 -11.14
CA ALA A 11 6.94 -9.79 -11.66
C ALA A 11 6.81 -10.83 -10.53
N GLU A 12 7.69 -10.75 -9.53
CA GLU A 12 7.69 -11.62 -8.36
C GLU A 12 7.47 -10.81 -7.08
N LYS A 13 6.54 -11.28 -6.24
CA LYS A 13 6.24 -10.63 -4.95
C LYS A 13 7.34 -10.98 -3.95
N GLN A 14 8.07 -9.96 -3.51
CA GLN A 14 9.13 -10.12 -2.53
C GLN A 14 8.57 -10.44 -1.12
N PRO A 15 9.31 -11.14 -0.25
CA PRO A 15 8.83 -11.55 1.07
C PRO A 15 8.28 -10.42 1.95
N TRP A 16 8.91 -9.24 1.94
CA TRP A 16 8.42 -8.08 2.71
C TRP A 16 7.01 -7.64 2.28
N LEU A 17 6.70 -7.77 0.98
CA LEU A 17 5.41 -7.37 0.43
C LEU A 17 4.33 -8.36 0.86
N ILE A 18 4.65 -9.65 0.91
CA ILE A 18 3.73 -10.66 1.42
C ILE A 18 3.45 -10.42 2.91
N ASP A 19 4.50 -10.20 3.71
CA ASP A 19 4.37 -9.90 5.14
C ASP A 19 3.52 -8.63 5.38
N LEU A 20 3.77 -7.56 4.61
CA LEU A 20 2.95 -6.35 4.65
C LEU A 20 1.48 -6.65 4.36
N LEU A 21 1.18 -7.36 3.26
CA LEU A 21 -0.19 -7.63 2.84
C LEU A 21 -0.99 -8.46 3.86
N VAL A 22 -0.33 -9.33 4.63
CA VAL A 22 -0.98 -10.11 5.70
C VAL A 22 -1.30 -9.23 6.92
N LYS A 23 -0.49 -8.20 7.18
CA LYS A 23 -0.68 -7.26 8.29
C LYS A 23 -1.72 -6.18 8.02
N LEU A 24 -1.97 -5.86 6.75
CA LEU A 24 -2.94 -4.84 6.38
C LEU A 24 -4.38 -5.32 6.62
N LYS A 25 -5.21 -4.44 7.21
CA LYS A 25 -6.63 -4.73 7.46
C LYS A 25 -7.37 -4.91 6.13
N PRO A 26 -8.18 -5.98 5.96
CA PRO A 26 -8.96 -6.18 4.74
C PRO A 26 -9.96 -5.05 4.45
N SER A 27 -10.43 -4.34 5.49
CA SER A 27 -11.38 -3.24 5.38
C SER A 27 -10.88 -2.07 4.53
N TYR A 28 -9.56 -1.86 4.43
CA TYR A 28 -8.99 -0.82 3.55
C TYR A 28 -9.33 -1.05 2.07
N PHE A 29 -9.68 -2.27 1.68
CA PHE A 29 -9.96 -2.65 0.30
C PHE A 29 -11.46 -2.86 0.05
N ALA A 30 -12.29 -2.60 1.06
CA ALA A 30 -13.74 -2.63 0.90
C ALA A 30 -14.20 -1.51 -0.06
N PRO A 31 -15.31 -1.71 -0.78
CA PRO A 31 -15.90 -0.65 -1.58
C PRO A 31 -16.37 0.54 -0.71
N CYS A 32 -16.02 1.75 -1.13
CA CYS A 32 -16.45 3.02 -0.53
C CYS A 32 -17.68 3.56 -1.26
N GLN A 33 -18.60 4.17 -0.53
CA GLN A 33 -19.78 4.84 -1.09
C GLN A 33 -19.39 6.09 -1.89
N GLY A 34 -18.37 6.81 -1.42
CA GLY A 34 -17.88 8.05 -2.06
C GLY A 34 -16.35 8.13 -2.17
N ILE A 35 -15.87 9.08 -2.97
CA ILE A 35 -14.43 9.30 -3.16
C ILE A 35 -13.75 9.78 -1.88
N GLU A 36 -14.38 10.66 -1.11
CA GLU A 36 -13.81 11.21 0.13
C GLU A 36 -13.64 10.15 1.23
N GLU A 37 -14.59 9.22 1.35
CA GLU A 37 -14.46 8.04 2.22
C GLU A 37 -13.24 7.19 1.81
N CYS A 38 -13.05 6.99 0.50
CA CYS A 38 -11.92 6.24 -0.02
C CYS A 38 -10.58 6.95 0.14
N LYS A 39 -10.54 8.29 0.07
CA LYS A 39 -9.35 9.09 0.40
C LYS A 39 -8.98 8.97 1.87
N LEU A 40 -9.97 9.03 2.77
CA LEU A 40 -9.72 8.81 4.20
C LEU A 40 -9.20 7.40 4.47
N ALA A 41 -9.79 6.38 3.83
CA ALA A 41 -9.30 5.01 3.92
C ALA A 41 -7.86 4.87 3.38
N LEU A 42 -7.54 5.56 2.28
CA LEU A 42 -6.19 5.56 1.69
C LEU A 42 -5.18 6.23 2.62
N HIS A 43 -5.53 7.39 3.18
CA HIS A 43 -4.68 8.08 4.17
C HIS A 43 -4.39 7.18 5.38
N ASN A 44 -5.42 6.58 5.97
CA ASN A 44 -5.27 5.66 7.10
C ASN A 44 -4.46 4.41 6.74
N LEU A 45 -4.57 3.93 5.49
CA LEU A 45 -3.73 2.85 4.98
C LEU A 45 -2.25 3.28 4.91
N GLY A 46 -1.97 4.50 4.44
CA GLY A 46 -0.61 5.05 4.39
C GLY A 46 0.04 5.16 5.76
N GLU A 47 -0.71 5.67 6.74
CA GLU A 47 -0.24 5.74 8.13
C GLU A 47 0.02 4.34 8.72
N ASP A 48 -0.89 3.38 8.53
CA ASP A 48 -0.67 2.00 8.96
C ASP A 48 0.58 1.42 8.28
N ILE A 49 0.76 1.60 6.96
CA ILE A 49 1.94 1.12 6.21
C ILE A 49 3.25 1.68 6.79
N LYS A 50 3.31 2.97 7.11
CA LYS A 50 4.52 3.62 7.66
C LYS A 50 4.93 3.06 9.02
N GLN A 51 3.96 2.65 9.83
CA GLN A 51 4.19 2.12 11.18
C GLN A 51 4.48 0.62 11.20
N GLN A 52 4.29 -0.11 10.09
CA GLN A 52 4.53 -1.55 10.07
C GLN A 52 6.02 -1.91 10.07
N GLU A 53 6.40 -2.75 11.03
CA GLU A 53 7.65 -3.50 10.98
C GLU A 53 7.49 -4.76 10.12
N LEU A 54 8.33 -4.90 9.11
CA LEU A 54 8.30 -6.00 8.16
C LEU A 54 9.54 -6.87 8.27
N SER A 55 9.33 -8.16 8.07
CA SER A 55 10.40 -9.15 8.04
C SER A 55 11.25 -8.95 6.79
N TRP A 56 12.53 -8.64 6.99
CA TRP A 56 13.48 -8.41 5.91
C TRP A 56 14.86 -8.99 6.25
N LYS A 57 15.35 -9.88 5.39
CA LYS A 57 16.59 -10.65 5.61
C LYS A 57 16.58 -11.35 6.98
N ARG A 58 17.41 -10.91 7.93
CA ARG A 58 17.60 -11.52 9.26
C ARG A 58 16.97 -10.72 10.40
N GLY A 59 16.06 -9.80 10.11
CA GLY A 59 15.44 -8.96 11.14
C GLY A 59 14.09 -8.39 10.74
N LYS A 60 13.55 -7.53 11.62
CA LYS A 60 12.35 -6.73 11.36
C LYS A 60 12.75 -5.28 11.25
N PHE A 61 12.21 -4.59 10.26
CA PHE A 61 12.52 -3.20 9.98
C PHE A 61 11.24 -2.48 9.56
N LEU A 62 11.12 -1.21 9.93
CA LEU A 62 10.10 -0.34 9.35
C LEU A 62 10.22 -0.33 7.83
N LEU A 63 9.09 -0.29 7.13
CA LEU A 63 9.09 -0.29 5.66
C LEU A 63 9.93 0.88 5.09
N SER A 64 9.89 2.05 5.73
CA SER A 64 10.66 3.23 5.34
C SER A 64 12.17 3.02 5.35
N TYR A 65 12.68 2.07 6.14
CA TYR A 65 14.10 1.70 6.13
C TYR A 65 14.48 0.93 4.85
N ILE A 66 13.56 0.09 4.35
CA ILE A 66 13.83 -0.80 3.22
C ILE A 66 13.33 -0.24 1.88
N ARG A 67 12.33 0.65 1.88
CA ARG A 67 11.65 1.18 0.69
C ARG A 67 11.37 2.68 0.85
N ASP A 68 11.09 3.34 -0.26
CA ASP A 68 10.53 4.68 -0.25
C ASP A 68 9.01 4.60 -0.39
N ILE A 69 8.32 5.50 0.31
CA ILE A 69 6.86 5.60 0.30
C ILE A 69 6.54 7.01 -0.18
N THR A 70 5.77 7.11 -1.25
CA THR A 70 5.28 8.38 -1.80
C THR A 70 3.77 8.38 -1.71
N GLU A 71 3.20 9.41 -1.11
CA GLU A 71 1.76 9.58 -0.98
C GLU A 71 1.29 10.72 -1.87
N LYS A 72 0.18 10.49 -2.55
CA LYS A 72 -0.57 11.43 -3.36
C LYS A 72 -2.04 11.37 -2.93
N ASP A 73 -2.84 12.30 -3.43
CA ASP A 73 -4.27 12.39 -3.09
C ASP A 73 -5.07 11.12 -3.40
N ASP A 74 -4.71 10.39 -4.45
CA ASP A 74 -5.42 9.19 -4.93
C ASP A 74 -4.56 7.92 -4.94
N GLU A 75 -3.30 8.00 -4.51
CA GLU A 75 -2.35 6.88 -4.65
C GLU A 75 -1.26 6.88 -3.57
N ILE A 76 -0.93 5.70 -3.05
CA ILE A 76 0.31 5.44 -2.30
C ILE A 76 1.21 4.58 -3.18
N ILE A 77 2.46 5.01 -3.39
CA ILE A 77 3.46 4.28 -4.15
C ILE A 77 4.58 3.83 -3.21
N ILE A 78 4.89 2.53 -3.23
CA ILE A 78 6.06 1.98 -2.55
C ILE A 78 7.09 1.63 -3.63
N SER A 79 8.27 2.23 -3.54
CA SER A 79 9.38 2.05 -4.49
C SER A 79 10.65 1.54 -3.81
N TYR A 80 11.54 0.96 -4.60
CA TYR A 80 12.91 0.72 -4.16
C TYR A 80 13.59 2.06 -3.87
N LYS A 81 14.62 2.06 -3.01
CA LYS A 81 15.47 3.24 -2.74
C LYS A 81 16.14 3.85 -3.98
N GLY A 82 16.12 3.14 -5.12
CA GLY A 82 16.54 3.63 -6.43
C GLY A 82 15.41 4.17 -7.31
N GLY A 83 14.23 4.45 -6.74
CA GLY A 83 13.08 5.06 -7.43
C GLY A 83 12.18 4.11 -8.24
N LYS A 84 12.60 2.88 -8.53
CA LYS A 84 11.77 1.91 -9.26
C LYS A 84 10.53 1.51 -8.43
N PRO A 85 9.30 1.67 -8.94
CA PRO A 85 8.08 1.30 -8.21
C PRO A 85 7.98 -0.22 -8.00
N CYS A 86 7.42 -0.62 -6.85
CA CYS A 86 7.22 -2.02 -6.47
C CYS A 86 5.73 -2.38 -6.44
N VAL A 87 4.97 -1.60 -5.67
CA VAL A 87 3.53 -1.75 -5.50
C VAL A 87 2.94 -0.34 -5.34
N SER A 88 1.73 -0.12 -5.85
CA SER A 88 0.93 1.03 -5.48
C SER A 88 -0.48 0.65 -5.02
N PHE A 89 -1.05 1.50 -4.18
CA PHE A 89 -2.43 1.43 -3.70
C PHE A 89 -3.15 2.64 -4.26
N LYS A 90 -4.10 2.42 -5.17
CA LYS A 90 -4.74 3.50 -5.92
C LYS A 90 -6.25 3.47 -5.75
N ILE A 91 -6.87 4.63 -5.58
CA ILE A 91 -8.33 4.77 -5.61
C ILE A 91 -8.81 4.60 -7.05
N GLU A 92 -9.77 3.71 -7.24
CA GLU A 92 -10.40 3.48 -8.53
C GLU A 92 -11.91 3.43 -8.41
N GLU A 93 -12.59 3.83 -9.47
CA GLU A 93 -14.00 3.52 -9.64
C GLU A 93 -14.18 2.00 -9.78
N SER A 94 -15.03 1.44 -8.91
CA SER A 94 -15.55 0.10 -9.09
C SER A 94 -16.51 0.13 -10.26
N LYS A 95 -16.08 -0.42 -11.40
CA LYS A 95 -17.02 -0.83 -12.45
C LYS A 95 -17.96 -1.87 -11.82
N ALA A 96 -19.26 -1.56 -11.86
CA ALA A 96 -20.33 -2.49 -11.52
C ALA A 96 -20.31 -3.71 -12.44
#